data_AF-A0A857DGX7-F1
#
_entry.id   AF-A0A857DGX7-F1
#
_cell.length_a   1.000
_cell.length_b   1.000
_cell.length_c   1.000
_cell.angle_alpha   90.00
_cell.angle_beta   90.00
_cell.angle_gamma   90.00
#
_symmetry.space_group_name_H-M   'P 1'
#
loop_
_entity.id
_entity.type
_entity.pdbx_description
1 polymer ?
#
loop_
_entity_poly.entity_id
_entity_poly.type
_entity_poly.pdbx_seq_one_letter_code
_entity_poly.pdbx_strand_id
1 'polypeptide(L)'
;MRSKVNTAYLICDERKFQSVCDVEKELNRLRAVCVRLKNKQEEEISFILGVSVTNTNYIGKMGYDKPKNQGGKKQFICADSRLTWNPETGKNVVVPAPHQTDPHIHIMIQGYGASSCAEKILKNLRKRNADTTFSKTHLSTPERIAQVTSYIEEQSTILRHV
;
A
#
# COMPACT_ATOMS: atom_id res chain seq x y z
N MET A 1 -23.79 16.06 -26.31
CA MET A 1 -23.29 15.04 -25.36
C MET A 1 -21.84 15.38 -25.02
N ARG A 2 -21.50 15.60 -23.74
CA ARG A 2 -20.09 15.63 -23.33
C ARG A 2 -19.52 14.21 -23.49
N SER A 3 -18.36 14.07 -24.12
CA SER A 3 -17.69 12.78 -24.25
C SER A 3 -17.40 12.22 -22.85
N LYS A 4 -17.60 10.91 -22.66
CA LYS A 4 -17.14 10.22 -21.46
C LYS A 4 -15.62 10.26 -21.47
N VAL A 5 -15.02 10.91 -20.48
CA VAL A 5 -13.56 11.01 -20.35
C VAL A 5 -13.10 9.95 -19.35
N ASN A 6 -12.33 8.99 -19.83
CA ASN A 6 -11.63 8.04 -18.97
C ASN A 6 -10.50 8.77 -18.26
N THR A 7 -10.46 8.66 -16.94
CA THR A 7 -9.44 9.29 -16.10
C THR A 7 -8.80 8.22 -15.23
N ALA A 8 -7.59 8.50 -14.72
CA ALA A 8 -6.91 7.61 -13.82
C ALA A 8 -6.34 8.36 -12.62
N TYR A 9 -6.44 7.75 -11.45
CA TYR A 9 -5.98 8.32 -10.19
C TYR A 9 -5.20 7.30 -9.39
N LEU A 10 -4.11 7.74 -8.79
CA LEU A 10 -3.33 7.01 -7.81
C LEU A 10 -3.60 7.59 -6.42
N ILE A 11 -3.91 6.72 -5.46
CA ILE A 11 -3.92 7.05 -4.04
C ILE A 11 -2.81 6.28 -3.37
N CYS A 12 -2.00 6.95 -2.54
CA CYS A 12 -1.04 6.27 -1.67
C CYS A 12 -1.47 6.42 -0.20
N ASP A 13 -1.46 5.29 0.50
CA ASP A 13 -1.68 5.17 1.93
C ASP A 13 -0.35 4.88 2.61
N GLU A 14 0.29 5.94 3.10
CA GLU A 14 1.63 5.93 3.71
C GLU A 14 1.61 5.50 5.19
N ARG A 15 0.51 4.89 5.66
CA ARG A 15 0.43 4.42 7.05
C ARG A 15 1.46 3.35 7.33
N LYS A 16 2.12 3.46 8.49
CA LYS A 16 2.92 2.38 9.07
C LYS A 16 1.99 1.27 9.57
N PHE A 17 2.04 0.12 8.93
CA PHE A 17 1.33 -1.07 9.39
C PHE A 17 2.18 -1.86 10.40
N GLN A 18 1.58 -2.28 11.52
CA GLN A 18 2.26 -3.02 12.60
C GLN A 18 2.57 -4.48 12.23
N SER A 19 2.00 -5.00 11.15
CA SER A 19 2.27 -6.34 10.63
C SER A 19 1.76 -6.53 9.20
N VAL A 20 2.26 -7.56 8.51
CA VAL A 20 1.75 -8.00 7.19
C VAL A 20 0.26 -8.40 7.27
N CYS A 21 -0.16 -9.00 8.40
CA CYS A 21 -1.56 -9.39 8.59
C CYS A 21 -2.48 -8.16 8.68
N ASP A 22 -2.03 -7.07 9.29
CA ASP A 22 -2.82 -5.85 9.43
C ASP A 22 -2.96 -5.10 8.10
N VAL A 23 -1.87 -5.03 7.31
CA VAL A 23 -1.94 -4.45 5.96
C VAL A 23 -2.81 -5.30 5.03
N GLU A 24 -2.76 -6.63 5.11
CA GLU A 24 -3.61 -7.50 4.31
C GLU A 24 -5.10 -7.38 4.68
N LYS A 25 -5.43 -7.28 5.98
CA LYS A 25 -6.80 -7.01 6.44
C LYS A 25 -7.31 -5.69 5.89
N GLU A 26 -6.48 -4.66 5.89
CA GLU A 26 -6.85 -3.36 5.36
C GLU A 26 -7.00 -3.39 3.83
N LEU A 27 -6.11 -4.07 3.13
CA LEU A 27 -6.19 -4.30 1.69
C LEU A 27 -7.51 -5.02 1.32
N ASN A 28 -7.88 -6.06 2.06
CA ASN A 28 -9.14 -6.79 1.83
C ASN A 28 -10.38 -5.93 2.10
N ARG A 29 -10.33 -5.03 3.09
CA ARG A 29 -11.39 -4.04 3.31
C ARG A 29 -11.48 -3.05 2.16
N LEU A 30 -10.36 -2.52 1.70
CA LEU A 30 -10.31 -1.60 0.56
C LEU A 30 -10.82 -2.28 -0.70
N ARG A 31 -10.45 -3.54 -0.94
CA ARG A 31 -10.99 -4.37 -2.02
C ARG A 31 -12.51 -4.45 -1.97
N ALA A 32 -13.10 -4.70 -0.80
CA ALA A 32 -14.55 -4.75 -0.63
C ALA A 32 -15.23 -3.39 -0.91
N VAL A 33 -14.57 -2.28 -0.58
CA VAL A 33 -15.04 -0.93 -0.94
C VAL A 33 -14.98 -0.73 -2.46
N CYS A 34 -13.88 -1.10 -3.11
CA CYS A 34 -13.71 -1.00 -4.57
C CYS A 34 -14.75 -1.84 -5.31
N VAL A 35 -15.01 -3.09 -4.90
CA VAL A 35 -16.04 -3.96 -5.50
C VAL A 35 -17.41 -3.30 -5.42
N ARG A 36 -17.76 -2.73 -4.26
CA ARG A 36 -19.04 -2.03 -4.08
C ARG A 36 -19.15 -0.79 -4.95
N LEU A 37 -18.05 -0.05 -5.12
CA LEU A 37 -18.02 1.12 -6.00
C LEU A 37 -18.15 0.70 -7.46
N LYS A 38 -17.42 -0.33 -7.90
CA LYS A 38 -17.53 -0.90 -9.26
C LYS A 38 -18.96 -1.28 -9.59
N ASN A 39 -19.60 -2.06 -8.72
CA ASN A 39 -20.98 -2.52 -8.93
C ASN A 39 -22.02 -1.39 -8.95
N LYS A 40 -21.73 -0.24 -8.33
CA LYS A 40 -22.62 0.93 -8.33
C LYS A 40 -22.43 1.85 -9.53
N GLN A 41 -21.28 1.77 -10.18
CA GLN A 41 -20.90 2.75 -11.18
C GLN A 41 -21.57 2.46 -12.54
N GLU A 42 -22.03 1.21 -12.76
CA GLU A 42 -22.64 0.72 -14.03
C GLU A 42 -21.80 0.98 -15.29
N GLU A 43 -20.53 1.34 -15.11
CA GLU A 43 -19.61 1.82 -16.14
C GLU A 43 -18.29 1.05 -16.03
N GLU A 44 -17.50 1.07 -17.10
CA GLU A 44 -16.20 0.38 -17.13
C GLU A 44 -15.18 1.13 -16.26
N ILE A 45 -14.99 0.62 -15.04
CA ILE A 45 -14.01 1.09 -14.06
C ILE A 45 -13.21 -0.10 -13.52
N SER A 46 -11.90 0.09 -13.41
CA SER A 46 -10.96 -0.88 -12.87
C SER A 46 -10.24 -0.32 -11.66
N PHE A 47 -9.89 -1.22 -10.74
CA PHE A 47 -9.04 -0.88 -9.60
C PHE A 47 -7.88 -1.85 -9.49
N ILE A 48 -6.72 -1.32 -9.13
CA ILE A 48 -5.53 -2.09 -8.77
C ILE A 48 -5.15 -1.67 -7.36
N LEU A 49 -5.11 -2.63 -6.44
CA LEU A 49 -4.64 -2.42 -5.08
C LEU A 49 -3.36 -3.20 -4.86
N GLY A 50 -2.31 -2.50 -4.47
CA GLY A 50 -0.97 -3.06 -4.29
C GLY A 50 -0.41 -2.71 -2.93
N VAL A 51 0.16 -3.70 -2.24
CA VAL A 51 0.96 -3.48 -1.04
C VAL A 51 2.43 -3.50 -1.43
N SER A 52 3.02 -2.32 -1.56
CA SER A 52 4.44 -2.19 -1.78
C SER A 52 5.16 -2.35 -0.46
N VAL A 53 6.05 -3.33 -0.41
CA VAL A 53 7.01 -3.52 0.67
C VAL A 53 8.35 -3.42 -0.03
N THR A 54 9.01 -2.27 0.05
CA THR A 54 10.24 -1.99 -0.71
C THR A 54 11.44 -2.85 -0.31
N ASN A 55 11.25 -3.88 0.52
CA ASN A 55 12.20 -4.97 0.56
C ASN A 55 11.61 -6.30 1.03
N THR A 56 11.99 -7.37 0.35
CA THR A 56 11.97 -8.75 0.86
C THR A 56 12.89 -8.93 2.07
N ASN A 57 13.78 -7.97 2.35
CA ASN A 57 14.57 -7.86 3.58
C ASN A 57 13.91 -6.96 4.65
N TYR A 58 12.61 -7.10 4.88
CA TYR A 58 12.01 -6.52 6.08
C TYR A 58 12.59 -7.24 7.32
N ILE A 59 13.66 -6.67 7.88
CA ILE A 59 14.32 -7.21 9.07
C ILE A 59 13.46 -6.80 10.26
N GLY A 60 12.82 -7.77 10.88
CA GLY A 60 12.04 -7.54 12.07
C GLY A 60 11.77 -8.85 12.79
N LYS A 61 11.35 -8.75 14.04
CA LYS A 61 10.95 -9.91 14.82
C LYS A 61 9.59 -9.66 15.44
N MET A 62 8.87 -10.74 15.69
CA MET A 62 7.71 -10.66 16.55
C MET A 62 8.18 -10.27 17.96
N GLY A 63 7.77 -9.09 18.40
CA GLY A 63 8.06 -8.55 19.72
C GLY A 63 6.80 -8.01 20.38
N TYR A 64 6.96 -7.30 21.49
CA TYR A 64 5.88 -6.58 22.15
C TYR A 64 6.17 -5.07 22.09
N ASP A 65 5.15 -4.26 21.80
CA ASP A 65 5.22 -2.79 21.75
C ASP A 65 5.76 -2.15 23.05
N LYS A 66 5.54 -2.84 24.18
CA LYS A 66 6.12 -2.60 25.50
C LYS A 66 6.32 -3.95 26.22
N PRO A 67 7.02 -4.00 27.37
CA PRO A 67 7.23 -5.27 28.07
C PRO A 67 5.94 -6.06 28.29
N LYS A 68 5.98 -7.38 28.09
CA LYS A 68 4.80 -8.27 28.20
C LYS A 68 4.11 -8.14 29.57
N ASN A 69 4.89 -7.96 30.63
CA ASN A 69 4.41 -7.74 32.00
C ASN A 69 3.72 -6.38 32.23
N GLN A 70 3.82 -5.44 31.28
CA GLN A 70 3.13 -4.15 31.28
C GLN A 70 1.95 -4.11 30.30
N GLY A 71 1.46 -5.29 29.91
CA GLY A 71 0.33 -5.44 28.98
C GLY A 71 0.70 -5.14 27.52
N GLY A 72 1.95 -5.42 27.13
CA GLY A 72 2.38 -5.27 25.75
C GLY A 72 1.59 -6.15 24.79
N LYS A 73 1.27 -5.61 23.61
CA LYS A 73 0.65 -6.31 22.49
C LYS A 73 1.73 -6.85 21.57
N LYS A 74 1.59 -8.13 21.21
CA LYS A 74 2.52 -8.79 20.30
C LYS A 74 2.34 -8.21 18.90
N GLN A 75 3.40 -7.63 18.35
CA GLN A 75 3.40 -7.03 17.02
C GLN A 75 4.73 -7.29 16.32
N PHE A 76 4.77 -7.08 15.01
CA PHE A 76 6.00 -7.20 14.26
C PHE A 76 6.79 -5.89 14.43
N ILE A 77 8.00 -5.98 14.98
CA ILE A 77 8.86 -4.82 15.25
C ILE A 77 9.96 -4.79 14.19
N CYS A 78 9.97 -3.72 13.39
CA CYS A 78 11.03 -3.44 12.43
C CYS A 78 12.34 -3.18 13.16
N ALA A 79 13.44 -3.77 12.68
CA ALA A 79 14.77 -3.50 13.17
C ALA A 79 15.54 -2.66 12.14
N ASP A 80 16.27 -1.67 12.64
CA ASP A 80 17.05 -0.75 11.79
C ASP A 80 18.25 -1.45 11.10
N SER A 81 18.61 -2.66 11.54
CA SER A 81 19.68 -3.48 10.93
C SER A 81 19.60 -4.96 11.32
N ARG A 82 20.33 -5.83 10.59
CA ARG A 82 20.61 -7.24 10.99
C ARG A 82 22.11 -7.52 11.02
N LEU A 83 22.52 -8.44 11.88
CA LEU A 83 23.82 -9.08 11.79
C LEU A 83 23.73 -10.24 10.79
N THR A 84 24.54 -10.24 9.73
CA THR A 84 24.62 -11.34 8.76
C THR A 84 26.06 -11.79 8.59
N TRP A 85 26.27 -13.09 8.41
CA TRP A 85 27.57 -13.64 8.06
C TRP A 85 27.93 -13.29 6.61
N ASN A 86 29.06 -12.61 6.41
CA ASN A 86 29.61 -12.36 5.08
C ASN A 86 30.61 -13.47 4.71
N PRO A 87 30.29 -14.33 3.72
CA PRO A 87 31.15 -15.46 3.34
C PRO A 87 32.46 -15.03 2.67
N GLU A 88 32.54 -13.83 2.07
CA GLU A 88 33.75 -13.31 1.41
C GLU A 88 34.76 -12.76 2.43
N THR A 89 34.29 -12.20 3.54
CA THR A 89 35.15 -11.58 4.56
C THR A 89 35.29 -12.42 5.83
N GLY A 90 34.52 -13.50 5.97
CA GLY A 90 34.55 -14.39 7.13
C GLY A 90 34.16 -13.69 8.44
N LYS A 91 33.33 -12.65 8.37
CA LYS A 91 32.92 -11.84 9.52
C LYS A 91 31.42 -11.61 9.53
N ASN A 92 30.89 -11.45 10.73
CA ASN A 92 29.55 -10.90 10.91
C ASN A 92 29.58 -9.40 10.57
N VAL A 93 28.73 -9.00 9.63
CA VAL A 93 28.55 -7.61 9.21
C VAL A 93 27.16 -7.13 9.61
N VAL A 94 27.07 -5.87 10.05
CA VAL A 94 25.79 -5.20 10.26
C VAL A 94 25.30 -4.72 8.90
N VAL A 95 24.20 -5.30 8.43
CA VAL A 95 23.50 -4.86 7.23
C VAL A 95 22.38 -3.92 7.67
N PRO A 96 22.46 -2.61 7.39
CA PRO A 96 21.38 -1.68 7.70
C PRO A 96 20.13 -2.08 6.92
N ALA A 97 18.95 -1.83 7.50
CA ALA A 97 17.72 -1.94 6.75
C ALA A 97 17.84 -1.02 5.52
N PRO A 98 17.51 -1.50 4.32
CA PRO A 98 17.59 -0.69 3.11
C PRO A 98 16.76 0.57 3.35
N HIS A 99 17.41 1.73 3.27
CA HIS A 99 16.72 3.00 3.24
C HIS A 99 15.91 3.06 1.96
N GLN A 100 14.62 2.72 2.02
CA GLN A 100 13.58 3.47 1.30
C GLN A 100 12.20 2.89 1.59
N THR A 101 11.34 3.80 2.08
CA THR A 101 9.87 3.73 2.22
C THR A 101 9.31 2.65 3.14
N ASP A 102 8.52 3.09 4.12
CA ASP A 102 7.66 2.23 4.92
C ASP A 102 6.63 1.51 4.01
N PRO A 103 6.15 0.31 4.39
CA PRO A 103 5.11 -0.42 3.68
C PRO A 103 3.90 0.48 3.51
N HIS A 104 3.43 0.62 2.28
CA HIS A 104 2.33 1.49 1.94
C HIS A 104 1.42 0.83 0.91
N ILE A 105 0.16 1.24 0.89
CA ILE A 105 -0.82 0.71 -0.06
C ILE A 105 -0.96 1.70 -1.21
N HIS A 106 -0.79 1.21 -2.43
CA HIS A 106 -1.19 1.91 -3.65
C HIS A 106 -2.60 1.48 -4.05
N ILE A 107 -3.42 2.45 -4.41
CA ILE A 107 -4.75 2.21 -4.98
C ILE A 107 -4.83 3.01 -6.27
N MET A 108 -4.74 2.31 -7.40
CA MET A 108 -4.96 2.90 -8.71
C MET A 108 -6.39 2.64 -9.16
N ILE A 109 -7.02 3.68 -9.70
CA ILE A 109 -8.40 3.66 -10.20
C ILE A 109 -8.38 4.20 -11.61
N GLN A 110 -8.95 3.48 -12.57
CA GLN A 110 -8.98 3.88 -13.98
C GLN A 110 -10.37 3.67 -14.57
N GLY A 111 -10.83 4.63 -15.38
CA GLY A 111 -12.10 4.54 -16.12
C GLY A 111 -12.97 5.78 -15.97
N TYR A 112 -14.22 5.67 -16.42
CA TYR A 112 -15.18 6.76 -16.32
C TYR A 112 -15.66 6.92 -14.87
N GLY A 113 -15.54 8.15 -14.34
CA GLY A 113 -15.87 8.43 -12.94
C GLY A 113 -14.78 8.04 -11.93
N ALA A 114 -13.56 7.69 -12.38
CA ALA A 114 -12.43 7.36 -11.49
C ALA A 114 -12.17 8.45 -10.43
N SER A 115 -12.29 9.73 -10.78
CA SER A 115 -12.18 10.85 -9.84
C SER A 115 -13.17 10.74 -8.67
N SER A 116 -14.43 10.44 -8.96
CA SER A 116 -15.47 10.29 -7.94
C SER A 116 -15.24 9.07 -7.06
N CYS A 117 -14.76 7.97 -7.63
CA CYS A 117 -14.39 6.79 -6.85
C CYS A 117 -13.17 7.05 -5.96
N ALA A 118 -12.16 7.77 -6.46
CA ALA A 118 -10.99 8.16 -5.68
C ALA A 118 -11.38 9.00 -4.46
N GLU A 119 -12.26 9.99 -4.63
CA GLU A 119 -12.78 10.81 -3.53
C GLU A 119 -13.55 9.99 -2.50
N LYS A 120 -14.39 9.04 -2.93
CA LYS A 120 -15.12 8.15 -2.02
C LYS A 120 -14.17 7.25 -1.21
N ILE A 121 -13.12 6.74 -1.83
CA ILE A 121 -12.09 5.93 -1.16
C ILE A 121 -11.32 6.78 -0.14
N LEU A 122 -10.86 7.97 -0.53
CA LEU A 122 -10.18 8.90 0.38
C LEU A 122 -11.03 9.30 1.56
N LYS A 123 -12.32 9.59 1.34
CA LYS A 123 -13.26 9.90 2.42
C LYS A 123 -13.41 8.73 3.39
N ASN A 124 -13.44 7.49 2.89
CA ASN A 124 -13.48 6.30 3.73
C ASN A 124 -12.18 6.13 4.56
N LEU A 125 -11.02 6.31 3.91
CA LEU A 125 -9.71 6.24 4.53
C LEU A 125 -9.53 7.29 5.64
N ARG A 126 -9.84 8.56 5.35
CA ARG A 126 -9.76 9.69 6.29
C ARG A 126 -10.71 9.54 7.47
N LYS A 127 -11.92 9.00 7.25
CA LYS A 127 -12.87 8.73 8.35
C LYS A 127 -12.32 7.72 9.36
N ARG A 128 -11.54 6.75 8.91
CA ARG A 128 -10.99 5.68 9.75
C ARG A 128 -9.62 6.04 10.32
N ASN A 129 -8.90 6.98 9.70
CA ASN A 129 -7.54 7.35 10.06
C ASN A 129 -7.39 8.86 9.93
N ALA A 130 -7.82 9.58 10.97
CA ALA A 130 -7.83 11.04 10.96
C ALA A 130 -6.41 11.64 10.95
N ASP A 131 -5.45 10.92 11.55
CA ASP A 131 -4.07 11.41 11.75
C ASP A 131 -3.11 11.04 10.61
N THR A 132 -3.63 10.58 9.47
CA THR A 132 -2.81 10.15 8.34
C THR A 132 -3.03 11.01 7.10
N THR A 133 -1.92 11.41 6.50
CA THR A 133 -1.89 12.01 5.16
C THR A 133 -2.07 10.94 4.09
N PHE A 134 -3.01 11.17 3.18
CA PHE A 134 -3.21 10.35 1.98
C PHE A 134 -2.95 11.23 0.76
N SER A 135 -2.12 10.75 -0.16
CA SER A 135 -1.89 11.46 -1.43
C SER A 135 -2.90 11.00 -2.49
N LYS A 136 -3.27 11.92 -3.38
CA LYS A 136 -4.11 11.65 -4.55
C LYS A 136 -3.50 12.32 -5.76
N THR A 137 -3.10 11.54 -6.75
CA THR A 137 -2.43 12.02 -7.96
C THR A 137 -3.28 11.69 -9.17
N HIS A 138 -3.59 12.68 -10.00
CA HIS A 138 -4.22 12.46 -11.31
C HIS A 138 -3.15 12.02 -12.31
N LEU A 139 -3.38 10.91 -13.00
CA LEU A 139 -2.51 10.40 -14.05
C LEU A 139 -3.05 10.88 -15.39
N SER A 140 -2.50 12.00 -15.89
CA SER A 140 -3.06 12.75 -17.02
C SER A 140 -2.77 12.14 -18.40
N THR A 141 -1.81 11.22 -18.51
CA THR A 141 -1.42 10.63 -19.81
C THR A 141 -1.43 9.10 -19.77
N PRO A 142 -1.73 8.43 -20.91
CA PRO A 142 -1.68 6.97 -21.02
C PRO A 142 -0.33 6.36 -20.66
N GLU A 143 0.78 7.03 -20.99
CA GLU A 143 2.13 6.57 -20.67
C GLU A 143 2.35 6.56 -19.15
N ARG A 144 1.88 7.61 -18.47
CA ARG A 144 1.98 7.69 -17.01
C ARG A 144 1.11 6.64 -16.34
N ILE A 145 -0.06 6.37 -16.89
CA ILE A 145 -0.95 5.29 -16.43
C ILE A 145 -0.21 3.95 -16.55
N ALA A 146 0.34 3.62 -17.73
CA ALA A 146 1.07 2.38 -17.94
C ALA A 146 2.28 2.23 -17.00
N GLN A 147 3.08 3.29 -16.85
CA GLN A 147 4.23 3.31 -15.92
C GLN A 147 3.82 3.03 -14.47
N VAL A 148 2.74 3.66 -14.00
CA VAL A 148 2.26 3.48 -12.63
C VAL A 148 1.65 2.09 -12.45
N THR A 149 0.93 1.58 -13.44
CA THR A 149 0.43 0.19 -13.43
C THR A 149 1.58 -0.80 -13.28
N SER A 150 2.58 -0.73 -14.17
CA SER A 150 3.76 -1.62 -14.13
C SER A 150 4.51 -1.47 -12.81
N TYR A 151 4.70 -0.24 -12.31
CA TYR A 151 5.31 -0.01 -11.01
C TYR A 151 4.56 -0.69 -9.87
N ILE A 152 3.23 -0.58 -9.81
CA ILE A 152 2.43 -1.25 -8.78
C ILE A 152 2.54 -2.76 -8.93
N GLU A 153 2.40 -3.29 -10.14
CA GLU A 153 2.45 -4.75 -10.39
C GLU A 153 3.81 -5.35 -10.02
N GLU A 154 4.91 -4.67 -10.34
CA GLU A 154 6.28 -5.13 -10.05
C GLU A 154 6.66 -5.00 -8.58
N GLN A 155 6.24 -3.92 -7.91
CA GLN A 155 6.67 -3.63 -6.53
C GLN A 155 5.73 -4.22 -5.46
N SER A 156 4.54 -4.66 -5.85
CA SER A 156 3.55 -5.19 -4.91
C SER A 156 3.89 -6.59 -4.44
N THR A 157 4.05 -6.74 -3.13
CA THR A 157 4.10 -8.07 -2.48
C THR A 157 2.73 -8.72 -2.40
N ILE A 158 1.67 -7.91 -2.31
CA ILE A 158 0.28 -8.36 -2.36
C ILE A 158 -0.45 -7.48 -3.37
N LEU A 159 -0.94 -8.10 -4.44
CA LEU A 159 -1.66 -7.44 -5.52
C LEU A 159 -3.11 -7.94 -5.59
N ARG A 160 -4.06 -7.04 -5.84
CA ARG A 160 -5.48 -7.33 -6.04
C ARG A 160 -6.04 -6.47 -7.16
N HIS A 161 -6.59 -7.11 -8.18
CA HIS A 161 -7.40 -6.44 -9.21
C HIS A 161 -8.88 -6.53 -8.84
N VAL A 162 -9.63 -5.47 -9.14
CA VAL A 162 -11.09 -5.40 -8.94
C VAL A 162 -11.78 -4.87 -10.18
#